data_AF-A0A150PN60-F1
#
_entry.id   AF-A0A150PN60-F1
#
_cell.length_a   1.000
_cell.length_b   1.000
_cell.length_c   1.000
_cell.angle_alpha   90.00
_cell.angle_beta   90.00
_cell.angle_gamma   90.00
#
_symmetry.space_group_name_H-M   'P 1'
#
loop_
_entity.id
_entity.type
_entity.pdbx_description
1 polymer ?
#
loop_
_entity_poly.entity_id
_entity_poly.type
_entity_poly.pdbx_seq_one_letter_code
_entity_poly.pdbx_strand_id
1 'polypeptide(L)'
;MEINKKSRAELKAYFVKNALPTEGNFRDLIDAGLNQKDDGLVKSADQPVQIAASTAGDKPAIHLYESFATDTKPAWVLSLQAGGKKGFCIGDGDGKNRLFIEGATGDIGINGALTVTGGATISGVLSGVPNDYAKAQYTLSGGGTVTWGGRGQKLKWTKRFIAMCAEQGETFSDGHVAISASSASPSIVQDWDDAVRACDADGVVLNDWEALYAVHRPGGDSVAVTFRIVKYGNKFKAPSNWILVATVNAEDNTVKLGTGEILAAKSAIFKGALVPTGTIVMWSGAAATIPDGWAICDGANGTPDLRDRFIVGAGNAYSLGAKGGEATHVLTIDEMPSHHHTALAGMGKDDQNFGGNTASSGERIPFAMSDTPNANEEKTRATGGSKAHENRPPYHALFYIMKL
;
A
#
# COMPACT_ATOMS: atom_id res chain seq x y z
N MET A 1 -2.54 15.11 -59.73
CA MET A 1 -3.38 14.20 -60.56
C MET A 1 -3.34 14.68 -62.01
N GLU A 2 -3.25 13.82 -63.02
CA GLU A 2 -3.34 14.28 -64.42
C GLU A 2 -4.79 14.48 -64.85
N ILE A 3 -5.24 15.74 -64.90
CA ILE A 3 -6.53 16.10 -65.48
C ILE A 3 -6.30 16.40 -66.96
N ASN A 4 -6.43 15.37 -67.79
CA ASN A 4 -6.16 15.45 -69.24
C ASN A 4 -7.39 15.89 -70.06
N LYS A 5 -8.45 16.37 -69.40
CA LYS A 5 -9.69 16.85 -70.03
C LYS A 5 -9.57 18.35 -70.33
N LYS A 6 -10.04 18.76 -71.52
CA LYS A 6 -10.06 20.19 -71.91
C LYS A 6 -10.99 21.00 -71.00
N SER A 7 -10.59 22.22 -70.69
CA SER A 7 -11.42 23.15 -69.93
C SER A 7 -12.68 23.54 -70.71
N ARG A 8 -13.70 24.04 -70.00
CA ARG A 8 -14.91 24.57 -70.64
C ARG A 8 -14.61 25.72 -71.61
N ALA A 9 -13.57 26.52 -71.36
CA ALA A 9 -13.19 27.62 -72.24
C ALA A 9 -12.61 27.09 -73.55
N GLU A 10 -11.70 26.12 -73.48
CA GLU A 10 -11.13 25.45 -74.66
C GLU A 10 -12.19 24.70 -75.46
N LEU A 11 -13.12 24.00 -74.79
CA LEU A 11 -14.22 23.32 -75.45
C LEU A 11 -15.15 24.30 -76.18
N LYS A 12 -15.55 25.40 -75.53
CA LYS A 12 -16.41 26.42 -76.15
C LYS A 12 -15.78 27.08 -77.38
N ALA A 13 -14.45 27.18 -77.44
CA ALA A 13 -13.75 27.75 -78.59
C ALA A 13 -13.97 26.94 -79.89
N TYR A 14 -14.28 25.65 -79.80
CA TYR A 14 -14.58 24.81 -80.97
C TYR A 14 -16.02 24.98 -81.50
N PHE A 15 -16.95 25.47 -80.66
CA PHE A 15 -18.38 25.54 -80.98
C PHE A 15 -18.87 26.99 -81.12
N VAL A 16 -18.31 27.70 -82.11
CA VAL A 16 -18.70 29.08 -82.46
C VAL A 16 -19.45 29.15 -83.78
N LYS A 17 -20.16 30.26 -84.03
CA LYS A 17 -20.96 30.45 -85.25
C LYS A 17 -20.08 30.27 -86.50
N ASN A 18 -20.55 29.47 -87.44
CA ASN A 18 -19.86 29.10 -88.69
C ASN A 18 -18.58 28.25 -88.53
N ALA A 19 -18.25 27.77 -87.32
CA ALA A 19 -17.21 26.75 -87.17
C ALA A 19 -17.75 25.36 -87.57
N LEU A 20 -16.84 24.49 -88.04
CA LEU A 20 -17.11 23.08 -88.33
C LEU A 20 -16.35 22.21 -87.30
N PRO A 21 -16.95 21.87 -86.14
CA PRO A 21 -16.31 21.01 -85.15
C PRO A 21 -16.01 19.63 -85.73
N THR A 22 -14.84 19.09 -85.42
CA THR A 22 -14.43 17.74 -85.84
C THR A 22 -15.01 16.66 -84.93
N GLU A 23 -14.99 15.41 -85.38
CA GLU A 23 -15.31 14.24 -84.55
C GLU A 23 -14.52 14.24 -83.22
N GLY A 24 -13.23 14.60 -83.28
CA GLY A 24 -12.40 14.73 -82.09
C GLY A 24 -12.89 15.79 -81.10
N ASN A 25 -13.45 16.90 -81.59
CA ASN A 25 -14.02 17.93 -80.72
C ASN A 25 -15.30 17.46 -80.01
N PHE A 26 -16.10 16.62 -80.67
CA PHE A 26 -17.27 16.01 -80.03
C PHE A 26 -16.86 14.96 -78.99
N ARG A 27 -15.83 14.15 -79.27
CA ARG A 27 -15.27 13.21 -78.29
C ARG A 27 -14.77 13.94 -77.05
N ASP A 28 -13.96 14.99 -77.23
CA ASP A 28 -13.46 15.81 -76.13
C ASP A 28 -14.58 16.43 -75.29
N LEU A 29 -15.70 16.84 -75.92
CA LEU A 29 -16.87 17.38 -75.22
C LEU A 29 -17.61 16.31 -74.40
N ILE A 30 -17.81 15.12 -74.97
CA ILE A 30 -18.47 14.00 -74.31
C ILE A 30 -17.65 13.54 -73.09
N ASP A 31 -16.35 13.33 -73.30
CA ASP A 31 -15.44 12.86 -72.25
C ASP A 31 -15.24 13.90 -71.14
N ALA A 32 -15.43 15.20 -71.43
CA ALA A 32 -15.34 16.27 -70.44
C ALA A 32 -16.57 16.36 -69.50
N GLY A 33 -17.70 15.74 -69.87
CA GLY A 33 -18.92 15.73 -69.07
C GLY A 33 -18.86 14.77 -67.87
N LEU A 34 -19.88 14.87 -67.00
CA LEU A 34 -20.20 13.85 -66.00
C LEU A 34 -21.31 12.95 -66.53
N ASN A 35 -21.09 11.64 -66.53
CA ASN A 35 -22.03 10.61 -66.92
C ASN A 35 -22.58 9.91 -65.66
N GLN A 36 -23.91 9.88 -65.49
CA GLN A 36 -24.52 9.34 -64.28
C GLN A 36 -24.23 7.85 -64.06
N LYS A 37 -24.11 7.07 -65.13
CA LYS A 37 -23.86 5.63 -65.07
C LYS A 37 -22.39 5.32 -64.84
N ASP A 38 -21.52 6.01 -65.59
CA ASP A 38 -20.09 5.69 -65.61
C ASP A 38 -19.33 6.37 -64.46
N ASP A 39 -19.74 7.57 -64.04
CA ASP A 39 -19.08 8.32 -62.95
C ASP A 39 -19.74 8.12 -61.57
N GLY A 40 -20.85 7.36 -61.50
CA GLY A 40 -21.50 7.00 -60.23
C GLY A 40 -22.15 8.16 -59.48
N LEU A 41 -22.42 9.28 -60.15
CA LEU A 41 -23.05 10.47 -59.59
C LEU A 41 -24.45 10.68 -60.18
N VAL A 42 -25.50 10.62 -59.35
CA VAL A 42 -26.88 10.84 -59.78
C VAL A 42 -27.61 11.83 -58.89
N LYS A 43 -28.51 12.62 -59.48
CA LYS A 43 -29.43 13.51 -58.78
C LYS A 43 -30.86 13.18 -59.20
N SER A 44 -31.45 12.20 -58.51
CA SER A 44 -32.85 11.83 -58.73
C SER A 44 -33.79 12.98 -58.31
N ALA A 45 -34.98 13.03 -58.90
CA ALA A 45 -36.03 13.95 -58.48
C ALA A 45 -36.30 13.77 -56.97
N ASP A 46 -36.40 14.88 -56.25
CA ASP A 46 -36.68 14.94 -54.81
C ASP A 46 -35.71 14.21 -53.87
N GLN A 47 -34.58 13.67 -54.37
CA GLN A 47 -33.53 13.04 -53.57
C GLN A 47 -32.31 13.95 -53.40
N PRO A 48 -31.48 13.81 -52.34
CA PRO A 48 -30.17 14.46 -52.29
C PRO A 48 -29.25 13.97 -53.43
N VAL A 49 -28.07 14.57 -53.57
CA VAL A 49 -27.03 14.04 -54.47
C VAL A 49 -26.63 12.64 -53.99
N GLN A 50 -26.59 11.68 -54.90
CA GLN A 50 -26.29 10.28 -54.62
C GLN A 50 -24.97 9.92 -55.31
N ILE A 51 -24.07 9.28 -54.56
CA ILE A 51 -22.75 8.88 -55.02
C ILE A 51 -22.59 7.39 -54.76
N ALA A 52 -22.26 6.64 -55.81
CA ALA A 52 -21.87 5.24 -55.69
C ALA A 52 -20.39 5.14 -55.32
N ALA A 53 -20.09 4.38 -54.27
CA ALA A 53 -18.70 4.09 -53.92
C ALA A 53 -18.04 3.20 -54.97
N SER A 54 -16.72 3.34 -55.12
CA SER A 54 -15.92 2.43 -55.93
C SER A 54 -16.11 0.97 -55.49
N THR A 55 -15.99 0.05 -56.45
CA THR A 55 -15.99 -1.39 -56.17
C THR A 55 -14.62 -1.90 -55.69
N ALA A 56 -13.59 -1.06 -55.76
CA ALA A 56 -12.23 -1.40 -55.37
C ALA A 56 -11.98 -1.18 -53.86
N GLY A 57 -11.18 -2.08 -53.27
CA GLY A 57 -10.64 -1.94 -51.92
C GLY A 57 -11.67 -1.60 -50.86
N ASP A 58 -11.39 -0.55 -50.09
CA ASP A 58 -12.23 -0.02 -49.01
C ASP A 58 -13.45 0.77 -49.48
N LYS A 59 -13.76 0.73 -50.79
CA LYS A 59 -14.91 1.39 -51.41
C LYS A 59 -14.93 2.90 -51.14
N PRO A 60 -13.90 3.64 -51.58
CA PRO A 60 -13.93 5.10 -51.53
C PRO A 60 -15.09 5.63 -52.36
N ALA A 61 -15.83 6.57 -51.79
CA ALA A 61 -16.92 7.30 -52.44
C ALA A 61 -16.51 8.72 -52.80
N ILE A 62 -15.73 9.39 -51.94
CA ILE A 62 -15.31 10.78 -52.14
C ILE A 62 -13.84 10.92 -51.78
N HIS A 63 -13.07 11.50 -52.71
CA HIS A 63 -11.70 11.93 -52.47
C HIS A 63 -11.66 13.45 -52.37
N LEU A 64 -11.09 13.97 -51.29
CA LEU A 64 -10.92 15.40 -51.03
C LEU A 64 -9.45 15.76 -51.18
N TYR A 65 -9.15 16.69 -52.07
CA TYR A 65 -7.82 17.21 -52.33
C TYR A 65 -7.74 18.68 -51.91
N GLU A 66 -6.57 19.13 -51.47
CA GLU A 66 -6.35 20.57 -51.26
C GLU A 66 -6.08 21.26 -52.60
N SER A 67 -5.35 20.57 -53.49
CA SER A 67 -4.99 21.06 -54.81
C SER A 67 -4.76 19.91 -55.78
N PHE A 68 -5.55 19.85 -56.85
CA PHE A 68 -5.34 18.85 -57.91
C PHE A 68 -4.02 19.01 -58.67
N ALA A 69 -3.42 20.21 -58.62
CA ALA A 69 -2.19 20.54 -59.33
C ALA A 69 -0.94 19.96 -58.64
N THR A 70 -0.92 19.94 -57.31
CA THR A 70 0.24 19.54 -56.50
C THR A 70 0.07 18.17 -55.87
N ASP A 71 -1.17 17.76 -55.60
CA ASP A 71 -1.43 16.59 -54.78
C ASP A 71 -1.44 15.32 -55.65
N THR A 72 -0.69 14.31 -55.19
CA THR A 72 -0.66 12.97 -55.80
C THR A 72 -1.63 12.00 -55.13
N LYS A 73 -2.14 12.36 -53.95
CA LYS A 73 -3.09 11.58 -53.14
C LYS A 73 -4.10 12.52 -52.48
N PRO A 74 -5.32 12.06 -52.16
CA PRO A 74 -6.29 12.90 -51.46
C PRO A 74 -5.86 13.15 -50.01
N ALA A 75 -6.14 14.35 -49.51
CA ALA A 75 -5.97 14.69 -48.10
C ALA A 75 -6.95 13.90 -47.22
N TRP A 76 -8.19 13.71 -47.70
CA TRP A 76 -9.22 12.94 -47.01
C TRP A 76 -9.99 12.02 -47.97
N VAL A 77 -10.37 10.85 -47.48
CA VAL A 77 -11.12 9.83 -48.22
C VAL A 77 -12.34 9.44 -47.40
N LEU A 78 -13.53 9.60 -47.97
CA LEU A 78 -14.78 9.07 -47.41
C LEU A 78 -15.09 7.73 -48.08
N SER A 79 -15.19 6.66 -47.28
CA SER A 79 -15.30 5.29 -47.77
C SER A 79 -16.41 4.50 -47.05
N LEU A 80 -16.87 3.40 -47.68
CA LEU A 80 -17.94 2.54 -47.15
C LEU A 80 -17.45 1.22 -46.54
N GLN A 81 -16.13 1.05 -46.44
CA GLN A 81 -15.50 -0.10 -45.83
C GLN A 81 -14.15 0.32 -45.23
N ALA A 82 -13.70 -0.39 -44.21
CA ALA A 82 -12.34 -0.28 -43.69
C ALA A 82 -11.92 -1.61 -43.07
N GLY A 83 -10.73 -2.12 -43.42
CA GLY A 83 -10.20 -3.36 -42.81
C GLY A 83 -11.13 -4.57 -42.98
N GLY A 84 -11.87 -4.64 -44.09
CA GLY A 84 -12.84 -5.71 -44.39
C GLY A 84 -14.21 -5.56 -43.72
N LYS A 85 -14.41 -4.58 -42.84
CA LYS A 85 -15.71 -4.30 -42.21
C LYS A 85 -16.47 -3.21 -42.97
N LYS A 86 -17.78 -3.44 -43.21
CA LYS A 86 -18.67 -2.45 -43.84
C LYS A 86 -19.04 -1.36 -42.83
N GLY A 87 -18.98 -0.11 -43.25
CA GLY A 87 -19.28 1.02 -42.37
C GLY A 87 -18.81 2.34 -42.98
N PHE A 88 -19.12 3.45 -42.33
CA PHE A 88 -18.67 4.77 -42.79
C PHE A 88 -17.26 5.05 -42.27
N CYS A 89 -16.33 5.35 -43.17
CA CYS A 89 -14.92 5.57 -42.87
C CYS A 89 -14.47 6.95 -43.33
N ILE A 90 -13.73 7.65 -42.48
CA ILE A 90 -12.94 8.84 -42.83
C ILE A 90 -11.46 8.46 -42.68
N GLY A 91 -10.74 8.44 -43.80
CA GLY A 91 -9.30 8.16 -43.84
C GLY A 91 -8.54 9.23 -44.62
N ASP A 92 -7.27 8.95 -44.87
CA ASP A 92 -6.40 9.75 -45.73
C ASP A 92 -6.00 8.99 -47.01
N GLY A 93 -5.35 9.68 -47.95
CA GLY A 93 -4.90 9.09 -49.22
C GLY A 93 -3.79 8.05 -49.09
N ASP A 94 -3.19 7.89 -47.90
CA ASP A 94 -2.25 6.80 -47.60
C ASP A 94 -2.95 5.51 -47.16
N GLY A 95 -4.29 5.52 -47.10
CA GLY A 95 -5.11 4.38 -46.68
C GLY A 95 -5.20 4.24 -45.16
N LYS A 96 -4.78 5.26 -44.39
CA LYS A 96 -4.92 5.25 -42.94
C LYS A 96 -6.30 5.76 -42.56
N ASN A 97 -7.09 4.87 -41.98
CA ASN A 97 -8.36 5.21 -41.34
C ASN A 97 -8.14 6.09 -40.11
N ARG A 98 -8.96 7.12 -39.93
CA ARG A 98 -8.94 8.05 -38.78
C ARG A 98 -10.19 7.89 -37.90
N LEU A 99 -11.36 7.69 -38.52
CA LEU A 99 -12.65 7.48 -37.87
C LEU A 99 -13.47 6.44 -38.64
N PHE A 100 -14.04 5.47 -37.92
CA PHE A 100 -14.93 4.46 -38.48
C PHE A 100 -16.20 4.31 -37.67
N ILE A 101 -17.33 4.16 -38.36
CA ILE A 101 -18.61 3.80 -37.78
C ILE A 101 -19.02 2.47 -38.41
N GLU A 102 -19.01 1.39 -37.63
CA GLU A 102 -19.38 0.06 -38.12
C GLU A 102 -20.87 0.01 -38.45
N GLY A 103 -21.21 -0.42 -39.68
CA GLY A 103 -22.60 -0.35 -40.16
C GLY A 103 -23.55 -1.32 -39.45
N ALA A 104 -23.04 -2.38 -38.84
CA ALA A 104 -23.85 -3.39 -38.16
C ALA A 104 -24.11 -3.06 -36.68
N THR A 105 -23.08 -2.62 -35.96
CA THR A 105 -23.15 -2.38 -34.50
C THR A 105 -23.32 -0.90 -34.14
N GLY A 106 -22.94 0.00 -35.05
CA GLY A 106 -22.82 1.43 -34.75
C GLY A 106 -21.57 1.78 -33.94
N ASP A 107 -20.66 0.83 -33.72
CA ASP A 107 -19.44 1.06 -32.95
C ASP A 107 -18.57 2.11 -33.64
N ILE A 108 -18.08 3.06 -32.83
CA ILE A 108 -17.23 4.15 -33.30
C ILE A 108 -15.78 3.82 -32.96
N GLY A 109 -14.96 3.59 -33.98
CA GLY A 109 -13.52 3.43 -33.87
C GLY A 109 -12.79 4.73 -34.17
N ILE A 110 -11.89 5.16 -33.28
CA ILE A 110 -11.00 6.30 -33.50
C ILE A 110 -9.57 5.75 -33.55
N ASN A 111 -8.86 6.01 -34.65
CA ASN A 111 -7.47 5.60 -34.81
C ASN A 111 -6.53 6.72 -34.37
N GLY A 112 -6.39 6.88 -33.05
CA GLY A 112 -5.61 7.93 -32.41
C GLY A 112 -6.11 8.23 -31.00
N ALA A 113 -5.67 9.37 -30.44
CA ALA A 113 -6.17 9.86 -29.16
C ALA A 113 -7.46 10.67 -29.35
N LEU A 114 -8.46 10.44 -28.49
CA LEU A 114 -9.62 11.32 -28.35
C LEU A 114 -9.36 12.34 -27.24
N THR A 115 -9.11 13.59 -27.62
CA THR A 115 -8.95 14.71 -26.66
C THR A 115 -10.26 15.49 -26.56
N VAL A 116 -10.87 15.52 -25.38
CA VAL A 116 -12.07 16.32 -25.09
C VAL A 116 -11.68 17.54 -24.26
N THR A 117 -11.90 18.75 -24.79
CA THR A 117 -11.50 20.02 -24.15
C THR A 117 -12.57 20.61 -23.22
N GLY A 118 -13.67 19.89 -22.99
CA GLY A 118 -14.77 20.26 -22.08
C GLY A 118 -15.28 19.05 -21.27
N GLY A 119 -16.51 19.14 -20.75
CA GLY A 119 -17.15 18.02 -20.07
C GLY A 119 -17.63 16.95 -21.05
N ALA A 120 -17.38 15.68 -20.72
CA ALA A 120 -17.97 14.53 -21.40
C ALA A 120 -18.91 13.80 -20.42
N THR A 121 -20.15 13.58 -20.83
CA THR A 121 -21.09 12.72 -20.10
C THR A 121 -21.22 11.39 -20.83
N ILE A 122 -20.90 10.30 -20.14
CA ILE A 122 -21.10 8.94 -20.63
C ILE A 122 -22.28 8.37 -19.84
N SER A 123 -23.45 8.24 -20.47
CA SER A 123 -24.67 7.74 -19.82
C SER A 123 -24.69 6.21 -19.68
N GLY A 124 -23.74 5.51 -20.30
CA GLY A 124 -23.54 4.07 -20.17
C GLY A 124 -22.53 3.71 -19.10
N VAL A 125 -22.39 2.40 -18.84
CA VAL A 125 -21.37 1.89 -17.92
C VAL A 125 -20.01 1.95 -18.62
N LEU A 126 -19.03 2.59 -17.99
CA LEU A 126 -17.63 2.50 -18.42
C LEU A 126 -17.19 1.02 -18.35
N SER A 127 -16.49 0.52 -19.35
CA SER A 127 -15.94 -0.85 -19.37
C SER A 127 -14.54 -0.85 -19.98
N GLY A 128 -13.79 -1.93 -19.76
CA GLY A 128 -12.39 -2.05 -20.19
C GLY A 128 -11.42 -1.24 -19.34
N VAL A 129 -10.19 -1.10 -19.84
CA VAL A 129 -9.02 -0.66 -19.06
C VAL A 129 -9.26 0.57 -18.15
N PRO A 130 -9.86 1.69 -18.62
CA PRO A 130 -10.09 2.85 -17.74
C PRO A 130 -11.07 2.58 -16.59
N ASN A 131 -12.09 1.75 -16.84
CA ASN A 131 -13.06 1.33 -15.82
C ASN A 131 -12.46 0.33 -14.85
N ASP A 132 -11.68 -0.63 -15.35
CA ASP A 132 -11.05 -1.67 -14.52
C ASP A 132 -10.11 -1.02 -13.51
N TYR A 133 -9.38 0.02 -13.92
CA TYR A 133 -8.53 0.80 -13.03
C TYR A 133 -9.28 1.71 -12.06
N ALA A 134 -10.41 2.31 -12.48
CA ALA A 134 -11.24 3.12 -11.59
C ALA A 134 -11.96 2.26 -10.53
N LYS A 135 -12.46 1.07 -10.91
CA LYS A 135 -13.03 0.06 -10.01
C LYS A 135 -11.98 -0.59 -9.13
N ALA A 136 -10.75 -0.71 -9.62
CA ALA A 136 -9.60 -1.03 -8.81
C ALA A 136 -9.17 0.18 -7.97
N GLN A 137 -10.12 0.89 -7.35
CA GLN A 137 -9.86 1.80 -6.24
C GLN A 137 -9.23 0.94 -5.13
N TYR A 138 -7.90 0.80 -5.21
CA TYR A 138 -7.21 -0.41 -4.78
C TYR A 138 -7.41 -0.61 -3.29
N THR A 139 -8.05 -1.73 -2.92
CA THR A 139 -7.77 -2.31 -1.61
C THR A 139 -6.38 -2.90 -1.71
N LEU A 140 -5.37 -2.06 -1.43
CA LEU A 140 -4.00 -2.51 -1.31
C LEU A 140 -3.89 -3.24 0.03
N SER A 141 -3.35 -4.45 0.02
CA SER A 141 -3.13 -5.24 1.22
C SER A 141 -1.81 -6.01 1.14
N GLY A 142 -1.35 -6.58 2.25
CA GLY A 142 -0.13 -7.38 2.27
C GLY A 142 1.10 -6.56 2.67
N GLY A 143 2.23 -6.73 1.98
CA GLY A 143 3.50 -6.08 2.37
C GLY A 143 4.34 -6.87 3.38
N GLY A 144 3.71 -7.78 4.15
CA GLY A 144 4.41 -8.55 5.17
C GLY A 144 4.89 -7.65 6.30
N THR A 145 6.19 -7.62 6.56
CA THR A 145 6.82 -6.61 7.41
C THR A 145 7.12 -5.40 6.54
N VAL A 146 6.39 -4.32 6.74
CA VAL A 146 6.66 -3.03 6.10
C VAL A 146 7.43 -2.16 7.08
N THR A 147 8.56 -1.60 6.66
CA THR A 147 9.39 -0.74 7.49
C THR A 147 9.64 0.60 6.80
N TRP A 148 9.60 1.66 7.59
CA TRP A 148 9.93 3.01 7.17
C TRP A 148 11.07 3.55 8.03
N GLY A 149 12.26 3.80 7.45
CA GLY A 149 13.39 4.35 8.21
C GLY A 149 14.79 4.05 7.63
N GLY A 150 15.83 4.14 8.47
CA GLY A 150 17.23 3.89 8.08
C GLY A 150 17.99 5.12 7.54
N ARG A 151 19.25 4.93 7.08
CA ARG A 151 20.06 5.99 6.45
C ARG A 151 19.48 6.31 5.08
N GLY A 152 18.81 7.46 4.96
CA GLY A 152 18.18 7.91 3.71
C GLY A 152 16.70 7.56 3.54
N GLN A 153 15.94 7.38 4.63
CA GLN A 153 14.46 7.24 4.61
C GLN A 153 13.94 6.22 3.59
N LYS A 154 14.13 4.93 3.89
CA LYS A 154 13.78 3.85 2.98
C LYS A 154 12.46 3.20 3.35
N LEU A 155 11.65 2.95 2.32
CA LEU A 155 10.48 2.08 2.39
C LEU A 155 10.87 0.66 1.97
N LYS A 156 10.59 -0.33 2.81
CA LYS A 156 10.85 -1.75 2.56
C LYS A 156 9.65 -2.59 2.95
N TRP A 157 9.39 -3.66 2.20
CA TRP A 157 8.35 -4.64 2.48
C TRP A 157 8.84 -6.06 2.18
N THR A 158 8.50 -7.05 3.01
CA THR A 158 9.08 -8.41 2.94
C THR A 158 8.23 -9.41 2.12
N LYS A 159 6.98 -9.07 1.82
CA LYS A 159 6.05 -9.86 1.01
C LYS A 159 5.33 -8.94 0.05
N ARG A 160 4.97 -9.40 -1.15
CA ARG A 160 4.21 -8.60 -2.13
C ARG A 160 3.01 -7.89 -1.50
N PHE A 161 2.81 -6.62 -1.86
CA PHE A 161 1.49 -6.01 -1.75
C PHE A 161 0.60 -6.58 -2.85
N ILE A 162 -0.68 -6.76 -2.55
CA ILE A 162 -1.69 -7.20 -3.49
C ILE A 162 -2.66 -6.04 -3.69
N ALA A 163 -2.72 -5.54 -4.91
CA ALA A 163 -3.80 -4.68 -5.38
C ALA A 163 -4.90 -5.59 -5.90
N MET A 164 -5.98 -5.75 -5.13
CA MET A 164 -7.12 -6.58 -5.51
C MET A 164 -8.08 -5.81 -6.41
N CYS A 165 -8.48 -6.42 -7.52
CA CYS A 165 -9.52 -5.88 -8.39
C CYS A 165 -10.90 -6.32 -7.89
N ALA A 166 -11.92 -5.49 -8.10
CA ALA A 166 -13.30 -5.83 -7.74
C ALA A 166 -13.91 -6.92 -8.64
N GLU A 167 -13.25 -7.24 -9.77
CA GLU A 167 -13.67 -8.26 -10.73
C GLU A 167 -12.44 -8.97 -11.34
N GLN A 168 -12.63 -10.21 -11.81
CA GLN A 168 -11.62 -10.96 -12.57
C GLN A 168 -11.89 -10.77 -14.07
N GLY A 169 -11.52 -9.60 -14.60
CA GLY A 169 -11.67 -9.24 -16.01
C GLY A 169 -10.46 -9.62 -16.86
N GLU A 170 -10.57 -9.44 -18.19
CA GLU A 170 -9.50 -9.76 -19.15
C GLU A 170 -8.21 -8.94 -18.93
N THR A 171 -8.32 -7.74 -18.36
CA THR A 171 -7.17 -6.87 -18.02
C THR A 171 -6.29 -7.44 -16.90
N PHE A 172 -6.85 -8.29 -16.02
CA PHE A 172 -6.16 -8.95 -14.91
C PHE A 172 -6.62 -10.40 -14.80
N SER A 173 -6.07 -11.29 -15.63
CA SER A 173 -6.45 -12.71 -15.66
C SER A 173 -6.38 -13.39 -14.28
N ASP A 174 -5.45 -12.93 -13.43
CA ASP A 174 -5.23 -13.46 -12.08
C ASP A 174 -6.10 -12.76 -11.00
N GLY A 175 -6.93 -11.79 -11.40
CA GLY A 175 -7.80 -11.00 -10.51
C GLY A 175 -7.07 -10.04 -9.56
N HIS A 176 -5.75 -9.87 -9.71
CA HIS A 176 -4.94 -9.00 -8.86
C HIS A 176 -3.66 -8.50 -9.55
N VAL A 177 -3.09 -7.42 -9.00
CA VAL A 177 -1.75 -6.95 -9.30
C VAL A 177 -0.84 -7.21 -8.10
N ALA A 178 0.29 -7.88 -8.35
CA ALA A 178 1.27 -8.28 -7.35
C ALA A 178 2.45 -7.30 -7.34
N ILE A 179 2.50 -6.44 -6.33
CA ILE A 179 3.54 -5.42 -6.15
C ILE A 179 4.60 -5.97 -5.20
N SER A 180 5.54 -6.69 -5.78
CA SER A 180 6.67 -7.26 -5.03
C SER A 180 7.77 -6.22 -4.86
N ALA A 181 8.45 -6.24 -3.71
CA ALA A 181 9.70 -5.49 -3.50
C ALA A 181 10.87 -6.08 -4.30
N SER A 182 10.69 -7.29 -4.82
CA SER A 182 11.68 -8.37 -4.72
C SER A 182 12.89 -8.21 -5.63
N SER A 183 14.09 -8.30 -5.03
CA SER A 183 15.29 -9.08 -5.43
C SER A 183 15.85 -9.01 -6.86
N ALA A 184 15.23 -8.26 -7.76
CA ALA A 184 15.75 -7.89 -9.07
C ALA A 184 15.37 -6.43 -9.24
N SER A 185 16.23 -5.53 -8.77
CA SER A 185 16.07 -4.07 -8.70
C SER A 185 15.08 -3.57 -9.76
N PRO A 186 13.81 -3.32 -9.43
CA PRO A 186 12.93 -2.67 -10.38
C PRO A 186 13.61 -1.35 -10.74
N SER A 187 13.66 -1.02 -12.03
CA SER A 187 14.09 0.30 -12.46
C SER A 187 13.05 1.30 -11.97
N ILE A 188 13.26 1.85 -10.77
CA ILE A 188 12.42 2.89 -10.21
C ILE A 188 12.83 4.18 -10.89
N VAL A 189 11.92 4.82 -11.63
CA VAL A 189 12.24 5.99 -12.44
C VAL A 189 11.53 7.22 -11.88
N GLN A 190 12.21 8.35 -11.84
CA GLN A 190 11.62 9.62 -11.44
C GLN A 190 10.76 10.17 -12.57
N ASP A 191 9.56 10.65 -12.23
CA ASP A 191 8.60 11.10 -13.25
C ASP A 191 8.99 12.44 -13.91
N TRP A 192 9.85 13.25 -13.29
CA TRP A 192 10.16 14.59 -13.78
C TRP A 192 11.44 14.71 -14.63
N ASP A 193 12.37 13.76 -14.54
CA ASP A 193 13.64 13.77 -15.27
C ASP A 193 14.08 12.39 -15.80
N ASP A 194 13.22 11.37 -15.63
CA ASP A 194 13.48 9.96 -15.95
C ASP A 194 14.78 9.40 -15.31
N ALA A 195 15.30 10.04 -14.26
CA ALA A 195 16.46 9.54 -13.55
C ALA A 195 16.09 8.26 -12.77
N VAL A 196 17.02 7.29 -12.77
CA VAL A 196 16.82 6.02 -12.07
C VAL A 196 17.14 6.18 -10.59
N ARG A 197 16.22 5.79 -9.73
CA ARG A 197 16.41 5.62 -8.30
C ARG A 197 16.75 4.16 -8.02
N ALA A 198 17.90 3.92 -7.41
CA ALA A 198 18.27 2.57 -7.00
C ALA A 198 17.31 2.04 -5.91
N CYS A 199 16.98 0.76 -6.01
CA CYS A 199 16.32 -0.03 -4.96
C CYS A 199 17.27 -1.17 -4.58
N ASP A 200 17.63 -1.23 -3.30
CA ASP A 200 18.51 -2.26 -2.74
C ASP A 200 17.78 -3.17 -1.75
N ALA A 201 18.51 -4.07 -1.09
CA ALA A 201 17.94 -5.00 -0.12
C ALA A 201 17.28 -4.30 1.09
N ASP A 202 17.59 -3.02 1.32
CA ASP A 202 17.03 -2.21 2.39
C ASP A 202 15.84 -1.35 1.92
N GLY A 203 15.45 -1.45 0.65
CA GLY A 203 14.27 -0.82 0.08
C GLY A 203 14.57 0.36 -0.84
N VAL A 204 13.56 1.20 -1.06
CA VAL A 204 13.63 2.38 -1.93
C VAL A 204 13.69 3.65 -1.10
N VAL A 205 14.58 4.57 -1.49
CA VAL A 205 14.67 5.92 -0.92
C VAL A 205 13.52 6.78 -1.46
N LEU A 206 12.75 7.38 -0.55
CA LEU A 206 11.77 8.42 -0.87
C LEU A 206 12.12 9.69 -0.09
N ASN A 207 12.24 10.80 -0.81
CA ASN A 207 12.51 12.11 -0.23
C ASN A 207 11.19 12.81 0.20
N ASP A 208 11.35 13.95 0.86
CA ASP A 208 10.26 14.82 1.27
C ASP A 208 9.28 15.11 0.11
N TRP A 209 7.99 14.91 0.39
CA TRP A 209 6.88 15.08 -0.57
C TRP A 209 6.97 14.18 -1.82
N GLU A 210 7.71 13.09 -1.76
CA GLU A 210 7.69 12.06 -2.82
C GLU A 210 6.66 10.97 -2.54
N ALA A 211 6.19 10.34 -3.61
CA ALA A 211 5.44 9.09 -3.56
C ALA A 211 5.99 8.06 -4.51
N LEU A 212 5.84 6.81 -4.10
CA LEU A 212 6.09 5.64 -4.91
C LEU A 212 4.77 5.15 -5.53
N TYR A 213 4.76 5.03 -6.84
CA TYR A 213 3.70 4.39 -7.60
C TYR A 213 4.21 3.10 -8.23
N ALA A 214 3.40 2.04 -8.15
CA ALA A 214 3.55 0.85 -8.96
C ALA A 214 2.77 1.04 -10.27
N VAL A 215 3.43 0.85 -11.41
CA VAL A 215 2.85 1.01 -12.74
C VAL A 215 2.66 -0.35 -13.36
N HIS A 216 1.41 -0.79 -13.45
CA HIS A 216 1.09 -2.03 -14.15
C HIS A 216 1.10 -1.79 -15.66
N ARG A 217 1.72 -2.68 -16.43
CA ARG A 217 1.66 -2.65 -17.90
C ARG A 217 0.28 -3.14 -18.35
N PRO A 218 -0.56 -2.33 -19.02
CA PRO A 218 -1.86 -2.78 -19.52
C PRO A 218 -1.72 -4.03 -20.40
N GLY A 219 -2.56 -5.05 -20.14
CA GLY A 219 -2.50 -6.35 -20.82
C GLY A 219 -1.33 -7.26 -20.40
N GLY A 220 -0.54 -6.87 -19.39
CA GLY A 220 0.44 -7.73 -18.75
C GLY A 220 -0.18 -8.71 -17.74
N ASP A 221 0.63 -9.65 -17.26
CA ASP A 221 0.27 -10.55 -16.16
C ASP A 221 0.31 -9.81 -14.81
N SER A 222 -0.11 -10.49 -13.73
CA SER A 222 -0.19 -9.88 -12.39
C SER A 222 1.12 -9.29 -11.86
N VAL A 223 2.27 -9.67 -12.41
CA VAL A 223 3.60 -9.22 -11.98
C VAL A 223 4.23 -8.20 -12.92
N ALA A 224 3.55 -7.79 -14.00
CA ALA A 224 4.03 -6.82 -14.98
C ALA A 224 4.02 -5.38 -14.43
N VAL A 225 4.73 -5.17 -13.32
CA VAL A 225 4.77 -3.93 -12.54
C VAL A 225 6.16 -3.31 -12.61
N THR A 226 6.22 -2.04 -13.00
CA THR A 226 7.39 -1.17 -12.82
C THR A 226 7.09 -0.12 -11.75
N PHE A 227 8.03 0.77 -11.42
CA PHE A 227 7.81 1.79 -10.39
C PHE A 227 8.19 3.19 -10.86
N ARG A 228 7.42 4.17 -10.41
CA ARG A 228 7.66 5.59 -10.63
C ARG A 228 7.71 6.31 -9.29
N ILE A 229 8.62 7.28 -9.17
CA ILE A 229 8.63 8.24 -8.08
C ILE A 229 8.08 9.56 -8.60
N VAL A 230 7.09 10.09 -7.87
CA VAL A 230 6.45 11.37 -8.16
C VAL A 230 6.77 12.34 -7.03
N LYS A 231 6.98 13.61 -7.36
CA LYS A 231 7.15 14.69 -6.39
C LYS A 231 5.89 15.57 -6.34
N TYR A 232 5.20 15.61 -5.21
CA TYR A 232 3.93 16.36 -5.05
C TYR A 232 4.09 17.89 -5.10
N GLY A 233 5.32 18.40 -5.01
CA GLY A 233 5.61 19.80 -5.33
C GLY A 233 5.42 20.15 -6.81
N ASN A 234 5.37 19.14 -7.70
CA ASN A 234 5.13 19.30 -9.13
C ASN A 234 3.68 18.93 -9.48
N LYS A 235 3.11 19.61 -10.48
CA LYS A 235 1.83 19.18 -11.06
C LYS A 235 2.03 17.86 -11.79
N PHE A 236 1.31 16.84 -11.37
CA PHE A 236 1.32 15.52 -11.99
C PHE A 236 -0.10 14.97 -12.11
N LYS A 237 -0.35 14.15 -13.13
CA LYS A 237 -1.62 13.44 -13.33
C LYS A 237 -1.32 11.95 -13.48
N ALA A 238 -1.58 11.20 -12.42
CA ALA A 238 -1.41 9.75 -12.44
C ALA A 238 -2.33 9.12 -13.50
N PRO A 239 -1.77 8.38 -14.47
CA PRO A 239 -2.57 7.49 -15.31
C PRO A 239 -3.30 6.45 -14.47
N SER A 240 -4.42 5.95 -14.96
CA SER A 240 -5.27 5.00 -14.21
C SER A 240 -4.53 3.69 -13.86
N ASN A 241 -3.52 3.32 -14.65
CA ASN A 241 -2.70 2.13 -14.40
C ASN A 241 -1.62 2.27 -13.32
N TRP A 242 -1.59 3.41 -12.62
CA TRP A 242 -0.65 3.69 -11.55
C TRP A 242 -1.32 3.47 -10.19
N ILE A 243 -0.67 2.69 -9.37
CA ILE A 243 -1.14 2.26 -8.05
C ILE A 243 -0.29 2.96 -7.01
N LEU A 244 -0.90 3.76 -6.14
CA LEU A 244 -0.17 4.39 -5.05
C LEU A 244 0.32 3.30 -4.08
N VAL A 245 1.64 3.22 -3.87
CA VAL A 245 2.24 2.32 -2.89
C VAL A 245 2.48 3.04 -1.58
N ALA A 246 3.01 4.26 -1.64
CA ALA A 246 3.34 5.05 -0.47
C ALA A 246 3.56 6.53 -0.79
N THR A 247 3.26 7.42 0.15
CA THR A 247 3.53 8.86 0.09
C THR A 247 4.22 9.33 1.37
N VAL A 248 5.27 10.13 1.22
CA VAL A 248 5.99 10.76 2.35
C VAL A 248 5.35 12.10 2.68
N ASN A 249 4.98 12.28 3.95
CA ASN A 249 4.65 13.59 4.51
C ASN A 249 5.92 14.19 5.14
N ALA A 250 6.38 15.31 4.56
CA ALA A 250 7.61 15.95 5.03
C ALA A 250 7.44 16.68 6.38
N GLU A 251 6.21 17.02 6.78
CA GLU A 251 5.97 17.81 8.00
C GLU A 251 6.14 16.98 9.28
N ASP A 252 5.72 15.72 9.25
CA ASP A 252 5.76 14.81 10.40
C ASP A 252 6.68 13.60 10.17
N ASN A 253 7.35 13.55 9.01
CA ASN A 253 8.29 12.51 8.62
C ASN A 253 7.68 11.09 8.61
N THR A 254 6.38 11.02 8.33
CA THR A 254 5.63 9.77 8.20
C THR A 254 5.51 9.34 6.75
N VAL A 255 5.35 8.03 6.54
CA VAL A 255 4.91 7.49 5.25
C VAL A 255 3.50 6.95 5.37
N LYS A 256 2.60 7.42 4.50
CA LYS A 256 1.27 6.85 4.33
C LYS A 256 1.34 5.81 3.23
N LEU A 257 1.04 4.56 3.57
CA LEU A 257 0.95 3.49 2.59
C LEU A 257 -0.36 3.57 1.80
N GLY A 258 -0.35 3.07 0.57
CA GLY A 258 -1.56 2.88 -0.23
C GLY A 258 -2.56 1.91 0.41
N THR A 259 -2.10 1.09 1.36
CA THR A 259 -2.92 0.22 2.22
C THR A 259 -3.74 1.01 3.25
N GLY A 260 -3.36 2.28 3.52
CA GLY A 260 -4.07 3.21 4.41
C GLY A 260 -3.33 3.51 5.72
N GLU A 261 -2.40 2.66 6.13
CA GLU A 261 -1.62 2.82 7.36
C GLU A 261 -0.59 3.94 7.24
N ILE A 262 -0.32 4.60 8.37
CA ILE A 262 0.71 5.62 8.51
C ILE A 262 1.81 5.05 9.40
N LEU A 263 3.04 5.03 8.89
CA LEU A 263 4.22 4.65 9.65
C LEU A 263 5.01 5.91 10.00
N ALA A 264 5.22 6.13 11.30
CA ALA A 264 6.26 7.06 11.75
C ALA A 264 7.65 6.52 11.38
N ALA A 265 8.63 7.42 11.27
CA ALA A 265 10.00 7.04 11.02
C ALA A 265 10.51 6.04 12.07
N LYS A 266 11.26 5.02 11.60
CA LYS A 266 11.79 3.89 12.38
C LYS A 266 10.74 2.94 12.95
N SER A 267 9.50 3.00 12.47
CA SER A 267 8.44 2.04 12.82
C SER A 267 8.37 0.89 11.82
N ALA A 268 7.89 -0.25 12.32
CA ALA A 268 7.54 -1.39 11.49
C ALA A 268 6.05 -1.67 11.62
N ILE A 269 5.46 -2.07 10.51
CA ILE A 269 4.13 -2.65 10.45
C ILE A 269 4.30 -4.12 10.10
N PHE A 270 4.07 -5.00 11.08
CA PHE A 270 4.04 -6.43 10.83
C PHE A 270 2.62 -6.84 10.47
N LYS A 271 2.35 -7.10 9.19
CA LYS A 271 1.02 -7.47 8.69
C LYS A 271 -0.10 -6.51 9.14
N GLY A 272 0.20 -5.21 9.31
CA GLY A 272 -0.74 -4.20 9.81
C GLY A 272 -0.51 -3.67 11.25
N ALA A 273 0.47 -4.17 12.01
CA ALA A 273 0.64 -3.80 13.44
C ALA A 273 1.83 -2.88 13.79
N LEU A 274 1.58 -1.79 14.55
CA LEU A 274 2.53 -0.74 14.99
C LEU A 274 3.54 -1.13 16.10
N VAL A 275 3.55 -2.38 16.57
CA VAL A 275 4.37 -2.82 17.72
C VAL A 275 5.16 -4.09 17.38
N PRO A 276 6.47 -4.18 17.68
CA PRO A 276 7.29 -5.36 17.41
C PRO A 276 6.85 -6.61 18.19
N THR A 277 6.92 -7.78 17.55
CA THR A 277 6.85 -9.07 18.23
C THR A 277 7.89 -9.15 19.35
N GLY A 278 7.51 -9.68 20.51
CA GLY A 278 8.32 -9.72 21.72
C GLY A 278 8.19 -8.49 22.61
N THR A 279 7.52 -7.41 22.16
CA THR A 279 7.24 -6.27 23.05
C THR A 279 6.26 -6.67 24.13
N ILE A 280 6.64 -6.41 25.39
CA ILE A 280 5.81 -6.66 26.57
C ILE A 280 5.25 -5.34 27.09
N VAL A 281 3.95 -5.29 27.31
CA VAL A 281 3.25 -4.12 27.90
C VAL A 281 2.40 -4.55 29.09
N MET A 282 2.12 -3.61 29.99
CA MET A 282 1.16 -3.79 31.07
C MET A 282 -0.27 -3.62 30.54
N TRP A 283 -1.17 -4.51 30.96
CA TRP A 283 -2.56 -4.57 30.54
C TRP A 283 -3.49 -4.61 31.74
N SER A 284 -4.43 -3.66 31.81
CA SER A 284 -5.38 -3.50 32.91
C SER A 284 -6.75 -4.14 32.67
N GLY A 285 -7.01 -4.65 31.46
CA GLY A 285 -8.24 -5.36 31.14
C GLY A 285 -8.24 -6.80 31.67
N ALA A 286 -9.38 -7.48 31.57
CA ALA A 286 -9.48 -8.89 31.92
C ALA A 286 -8.64 -9.75 30.96
N ALA A 287 -8.22 -10.94 31.42
CA ALA A 287 -7.50 -11.91 30.58
C ALA A 287 -8.28 -12.28 29.31
N ALA A 288 -9.60 -12.39 29.42
CA ALA A 288 -10.49 -12.71 28.31
C ALA A 288 -10.61 -11.59 27.25
N THR A 289 -10.08 -10.38 27.50
CA THR A 289 -10.21 -9.22 26.59
C THR A 289 -8.87 -8.77 25.99
N ILE A 290 -7.86 -9.65 25.97
CA ILE A 290 -6.54 -9.33 25.42
C ILE A 290 -6.64 -9.19 23.88
N PRO A 291 -6.03 -8.15 23.27
CA PRO A 291 -6.11 -7.92 21.83
C PRO A 291 -5.45 -9.02 20.99
N ASP A 292 -5.98 -9.22 19.78
CA ASP A 292 -5.43 -10.17 18.83
C ASP A 292 -3.96 -9.88 18.46
N GLY A 293 -3.18 -10.95 18.34
CA GLY A 293 -1.74 -10.87 18.11
C GLY A 293 -0.96 -10.43 19.35
N TRP A 294 -1.55 -10.54 20.54
CA TRP A 294 -0.88 -10.46 21.84
C TRP A 294 -1.21 -11.72 22.67
N ALA A 295 -0.33 -12.09 23.59
CA ALA A 295 -0.54 -13.19 24.53
C ALA A 295 -0.12 -12.81 25.95
N ILE A 296 -0.73 -13.43 26.96
CA ILE A 296 -0.27 -13.29 28.35
C ILE A 296 1.15 -13.84 28.47
N CYS A 297 1.99 -13.15 29.23
CA CYS A 297 3.31 -13.64 29.63
C CYS A 297 3.18 -14.71 30.73
N ASP A 298 2.73 -15.92 30.36
CA ASP A 298 2.51 -17.06 31.26
C ASP A 298 3.43 -18.27 30.95
N GLY A 299 4.36 -18.11 30.00
CA GLY A 299 5.26 -19.18 29.54
C GLY A 299 4.73 -19.96 28.33
N ALA A 300 3.47 -19.79 27.94
CA ALA A 300 2.92 -20.36 26.72
C ALA A 300 3.20 -19.46 25.51
N ASN A 301 3.03 -19.99 24.29
CA ASN A 301 3.16 -19.26 23.02
C ASN A 301 4.52 -18.54 22.82
N GLY A 302 5.59 -19.07 23.42
CA GLY A 302 6.93 -18.47 23.36
C GLY A 302 7.11 -17.22 24.22
N THR A 303 6.14 -16.89 25.07
CA THR A 303 6.23 -15.77 26.03
C THR A 303 7.06 -16.18 27.27
N PRO A 304 7.67 -15.23 27.99
CA PRO A 304 8.20 -15.49 29.34
C PRO A 304 7.05 -15.65 30.35
N ASP A 305 7.23 -16.44 31.41
CA ASP A 305 6.28 -16.46 32.55
C ASP A 305 6.61 -15.35 33.55
N LEU A 306 5.79 -14.29 33.53
CA LEU A 306 5.92 -13.08 34.35
C LEU A 306 4.81 -12.96 35.42
N ARG A 307 4.01 -14.00 35.63
CA ARG A 307 2.96 -13.99 36.67
C ARG A 307 3.59 -13.92 38.06
N ASP A 308 3.03 -13.06 38.90
CA ASP A 308 3.51 -12.79 40.27
C ASP A 308 4.99 -12.38 40.34
N ARG A 309 5.50 -11.72 39.29
CA ARG A 309 6.88 -11.20 39.22
C ARG A 309 6.91 -9.68 39.26
N PHE A 310 7.90 -9.17 39.98
CA PHE A 310 8.33 -7.79 39.84
C PHE A 310 9.44 -7.71 38.79
N ILE A 311 9.30 -6.79 37.82
CA ILE A 311 10.25 -6.70 36.71
C ILE A 311 11.49 -5.94 37.14
N VAL A 312 12.65 -6.56 36.94
CA VAL A 312 13.97 -5.93 37.09
C VAL A 312 14.62 -5.84 35.71
N GLY A 313 15.27 -4.71 35.43
CA GLY A 313 16.01 -4.53 34.19
C GLY A 313 17.21 -5.49 34.12
N ALA A 314 17.33 -6.21 33.01
CA ALA A 314 18.53 -7.00 32.75
C ALA A 314 19.76 -6.08 32.56
N GLY A 315 20.91 -6.48 33.09
CA GLY A 315 22.15 -5.71 33.07
C GLY A 315 23.29 -6.48 33.74
N ASN A 316 24.29 -5.77 34.28
CA ASN A 316 25.47 -6.40 34.89
C ASN A 316 25.13 -7.28 36.10
N ALA A 317 24.14 -6.89 36.90
CA ALA A 317 23.73 -7.61 38.10
C ALA A 317 22.71 -8.72 37.84
N TYR A 318 21.92 -8.61 36.77
CA TYR A 318 20.83 -9.54 36.46
C TYR A 318 20.89 -9.91 34.98
N SER A 319 21.20 -11.17 34.67
CA SER A 319 21.15 -11.66 33.30
C SER A 319 19.71 -11.67 32.77
N LEU A 320 19.56 -11.58 31.44
CA LEU A 320 18.24 -11.69 30.81
C LEU A 320 17.56 -13.00 31.24
N GLY A 321 16.33 -12.90 31.72
CA GLY A 321 15.54 -14.05 32.17
C GLY A 321 15.89 -14.58 33.57
N ALA A 322 16.84 -13.96 34.30
CA ALA A 322 17.10 -14.29 35.69
C ALA A 322 15.84 -14.07 36.55
N LYS A 323 15.63 -14.96 37.52
CA LYS A 323 14.50 -14.94 38.46
C LYS A 323 15.03 -15.00 39.89
N GLY A 324 14.39 -14.30 40.82
CA GLY A 324 14.74 -14.29 42.23
C GLY A 324 13.68 -13.55 43.06
N GLY A 325 14.01 -13.29 44.33
CA GLY A 325 13.14 -12.62 45.29
C GLY A 325 12.17 -13.56 46.02
N GLU A 326 11.60 -13.07 47.11
CA GLU A 326 10.71 -13.81 48.00
C GLU A 326 9.49 -12.94 48.33
N ALA A 327 8.28 -13.51 48.24
CA ALA A 327 7.04 -12.81 48.60
C ALA A 327 6.90 -12.65 50.12
N THR A 328 7.33 -13.67 50.87
CA THR A 328 7.39 -13.64 52.33
C THR A 328 8.74 -14.14 52.79
N HIS A 329 9.29 -13.54 53.82
CA HIS A 329 10.61 -13.87 54.34
C HIS A 329 10.54 -14.26 55.83
N VAL A 330 11.23 -15.34 56.20
CA VAL A 330 11.41 -15.76 57.60
C VAL A 330 12.81 -15.37 58.02
N LEU A 331 12.89 -14.51 59.04
CA LEU A 331 14.19 -14.11 59.60
C LEU A 331 14.99 -15.34 60.04
N THR A 332 16.20 -15.42 59.53
CA THR A 332 17.21 -16.40 59.91
C THR A 332 17.98 -15.94 61.15
N ILE A 333 18.77 -16.86 61.73
CA ILE A 333 19.62 -16.53 62.88
C ILE A 333 20.66 -15.45 62.50
N ASP A 334 21.20 -15.51 61.29
CA ASP A 334 22.20 -14.56 60.78
C ASP A 334 21.62 -13.15 60.54
N GLU A 335 20.30 -13.04 60.39
CA GLU A 335 19.58 -11.77 60.24
C GLU A 335 19.12 -11.18 61.57
N MET A 336 19.32 -11.88 62.70
CA MET A 336 19.04 -11.32 64.02
C MET A 336 20.19 -10.43 64.49
N PRO A 337 19.93 -9.18 64.90
CA PRO A 337 20.95 -8.34 65.53
C PRO A 337 21.56 -9.05 66.75
N SER A 338 22.88 -8.92 66.90
CA SER A 338 23.57 -9.38 68.11
C SER A 338 22.94 -8.73 69.33
N HIS A 339 22.51 -9.55 70.28
CA HIS A 339 21.90 -9.12 71.52
C HIS A 339 22.38 -10.02 72.67
N HIS A 340 22.41 -9.47 73.87
CA HIS A 340 22.69 -10.21 75.10
C HIS A 340 21.71 -9.77 76.18
N HIS A 341 21.44 -10.66 77.12
CA HIS A 341 20.66 -10.36 78.31
C HIS A 341 21.58 -10.39 79.52
N THR A 342 21.43 -9.41 80.40
CA THR A 342 22.11 -9.40 81.70
C THR A 342 21.10 -9.86 82.76
N ALA A 343 21.31 -11.06 83.31
CA ALA A 343 20.61 -11.50 84.51
C ALA A 343 21.43 -11.08 85.73
N LEU A 344 20.86 -10.24 86.60
CA LEU A 344 21.49 -9.88 87.87
C LEU A 344 21.11 -10.92 88.93
N ALA A 345 21.97 -11.91 89.15
CA ALA A 345 21.86 -12.81 90.30
C ALA A 345 22.55 -12.18 91.51
N GLY A 346 21.81 -11.97 92.60
CA GLY A 346 22.39 -11.57 93.87
C GLY A 346 22.99 -12.80 94.56
N MET A 347 24.31 -12.86 94.73
CA MET A 347 24.94 -13.88 95.58
C MET A 347 24.69 -13.52 97.05
N GLY A 348 23.61 -14.04 97.63
CA GLY A 348 23.47 -14.10 99.08
C GLY A 348 24.34 -15.22 99.63
N LYS A 349 25.01 -15.00 100.77
CA LYS A 349 25.45 -16.12 101.61
C LYS A 349 24.18 -16.74 102.20
N ASP A 350 24.05 -18.06 102.11
CA ASP A 350 22.99 -18.79 102.79
C ASP A 350 23.26 -18.74 104.29
N ASP A 351 22.72 -17.71 104.94
CA ASP A 351 22.32 -17.83 106.32
C ASP A 351 21.04 -17.02 106.59
N GLN A 352 20.04 -17.76 107.09
CA GLN A 352 18.80 -17.27 107.68
C GLN A 352 17.62 -17.09 106.71
N ASN A 353 16.86 -18.19 106.57
CA ASN A 353 15.40 -18.23 106.66
C ASN A 353 14.67 -17.02 106.05
N PHE A 354 14.36 -17.08 104.75
CA PHE A 354 13.44 -16.18 104.08
C PHE A 354 11.98 -16.41 104.56
N GLY A 355 11.70 -16.02 105.79
CA GLY A 355 10.36 -15.84 106.35
C GLY A 355 10.04 -14.35 106.39
N GLY A 356 9.80 -13.73 105.23
CA GLY A 356 9.56 -12.29 105.20
C GLY A 356 9.10 -11.80 103.83
N ASN A 357 7.80 -11.56 103.71
CA ASN A 357 7.18 -10.81 102.63
C ASN A 357 7.75 -9.37 102.61
N THR A 358 8.66 -9.07 101.70
CA THR A 358 9.05 -7.69 101.35
C THR A 358 8.78 -7.44 99.88
N ALA A 359 7.50 -7.21 99.58
CA ALA A 359 7.09 -6.40 98.44
C ALA A 359 7.65 -4.98 98.60
N SER A 360 8.85 -4.73 98.06
CA SER A 360 9.36 -3.39 97.81
C SER A 360 9.47 -3.20 96.28
N SER A 361 8.37 -2.73 95.69
CA SER A 361 8.28 -1.89 94.47
C SER A 361 9.41 -1.98 93.42
N GLY A 362 9.75 -3.19 93.00
CA GLY A 362 10.68 -3.46 91.91
C GLY A 362 10.96 -4.95 91.91
N GLU A 363 10.31 -5.68 91.00
CA GLU A 363 10.37 -7.15 90.91
C GLU A 363 11.82 -7.64 90.88
N ARG A 364 12.33 -8.05 92.04
CA ARG A 364 13.57 -8.84 92.13
C ARG A 364 13.18 -10.30 91.97
N ILE A 365 13.67 -10.93 90.90
CA ILE A 365 13.50 -12.36 90.67
C ILE A 365 14.33 -13.11 91.74
N PRO A 366 13.73 -13.94 92.60
CA PRO A 366 14.49 -14.72 93.57
C PRO A 366 15.20 -15.85 92.83
N PHE A 367 16.50 -15.69 92.55
CA PHE A 367 17.35 -16.80 92.15
C PHE A 367 17.63 -17.67 93.40
N ALA A 368 16.91 -18.76 93.56
CA ALA A 368 17.24 -19.78 94.57
C ALA A 368 18.45 -20.57 94.07
N MET A 369 19.66 -20.15 94.47
CA MET A 369 20.87 -20.92 94.21
C MET A 369 20.91 -22.04 95.25
N SER A 370 20.70 -23.29 94.83
CA SER A 370 20.86 -24.46 95.68
C SER A 370 22.35 -24.78 95.83
N ASP A 371 22.80 -25.12 97.03
CA ASP A 371 24.17 -25.59 97.34
C ASP A 371 24.47 -27.00 96.78
N THR A 372 23.58 -27.56 95.95
CA THR A 372 23.83 -28.82 95.24
C THR A 372 24.57 -28.55 93.93
N PRO A 373 25.49 -29.43 93.46
CA PRO A 373 26.37 -29.14 92.32
C PRO A 373 25.63 -28.98 90.97
N ASN A 374 24.33 -29.23 90.94
CA ASN A 374 23.49 -28.98 89.77
C ASN A 374 22.87 -27.59 89.90
N ALA A 375 23.61 -26.58 89.44
CA ALA A 375 23.09 -25.25 89.24
C ALA A 375 21.84 -25.33 88.34
N ASN A 376 20.71 -24.80 88.83
CA ASN A 376 19.48 -24.68 88.04
C ASN A 376 19.76 -23.75 86.85
N GLU A 377 19.77 -24.28 85.62
CA GLU A 377 19.87 -23.48 84.39
C GLU A 377 18.56 -22.70 84.17
N GLU A 378 18.44 -21.51 84.77
CA GLU A 378 17.33 -20.61 84.50
C GLU A 378 17.53 -19.91 83.14
N LYS A 379 16.83 -20.40 82.11
CA LYS A 379 16.86 -19.83 80.76
C LYS A 379 15.72 -18.83 80.58
N THR A 380 15.96 -17.76 79.83
CA THR A 380 14.86 -16.95 79.32
C THR A 380 13.93 -17.82 78.48
N ARG A 381 12.63 -17.50 78.49
CA ARG A 381 11.67 -18.21 77.65
C ARG A 381 11.87 -17.80 76.19
N ALA A 382 11.73 -18.77 75.28
CA ALA A 382 11.67 -18.49 73.85
C ALA A 382 10.52 -17.50 73.57
N THR A 383 10.83 -16.39 72.91
CA THR A 383 9.86 -15.39 72.46
C THR A 383 9.98 -15.21 70.95
N GLY A 384 8.84 -15.01 70.29
CA GLY A 384 8.74 -15.07 68.84
C GLY A 384 8.34 -16.46 68.34
N GLY A 385 8.17 -16.59 67.03
CA GLY A 385 7.75 -17.85 66.41
C GLY A 385 8.21 -17.99 64.97
N SER A 386 9.20 -17.21 64.56
CA SER A 386 9.79 -17.20 63.20
C SER A 386 8.75 -17.24 62.09
N LYS A 387 7.66 -16.48 62.26
CA LYS A 387 6.61 -16.39 61.25
C LYS A 387 7.12 -15.54 60.10
N ALA A 388 6.85 -15.99 58.88
CA ALA A 388 7.18 -15.22 57.69
C ALA A 388 6.44 -13.88 57.70
N HIS A 389 7.09 -12.81 57.28
CA HIS A 389 6.46 -11.51 57.07
C HIS A 389 6.33 -11.21 55.58
N GLU A 390 5.34 -10.39 55.22
CA GLU A 390 5.19 -9.86 53.86
C GLU A 390 6.44 -9.04 53.50
N ASN A 391 7.00 -9.30 52.32
CA ASN A 391 8.22 -8.66 51.83
C ASN A 391 7.99 -7.82 50.57
N ARG A 392 6.77 -7.79 50.05
CA ARG A 392 6.41 -6.95 48.90
C ARG A 392 5.98 -5.55 49.35
N PRO A 393 6.36 -4.50 48.61
CA PRO A 393 5.73 -3.19 48.78
C PRO A 393 4.25 -3.24 48.37
N PRO A 394 3.43 -2.24 48.75
CA PRO A 394 2.07 -2.11 48.22
C PRO A 394 2.06 -2.17 46.69
N TYR A 395 1.21 -3.03 46.12
CA TYR A 395 1.18 -3.27 44.68
C TYR A 395 -0.24 -3.26 44.10
N HIS A 396 -0.33 -3.04 42.79
CA HIS A 396 -1.55 -3.17 42.00
C HIS A 396 -1.29 -4.16 40.85
N ALA A 397 -2.07 -5.22 40.76
CA ALA A 397 -1.83 -6.31 39.82
C ALA A 397 -2.41 -5.99 38.44
N LEU A 398 -1.55 -6.03 37.42
CA LEU A 398 -1.89 -5.94 36.00
C LEU A 398 -1.33 -7.17 35.28
N PHE A 399 -1.87 -7.52 34.12
CA PHE A 399 -1.26 -8.53 33.27
C PHE A 399 -0.06 -7.95 32.52
N TYR A 400 0.97 -8.77 32.30
CA TYR A 400 1.94 -8.53 31.25
C TYR A 400 1.50 -9.29 29.99
N ILE A 401 1.38 -8.59 28.87
CA ILE A 401 1.07 -9.20 27.57
C ILE A 401 2.20 -8.92 26.57
N MET A 402 2.51 -9.89 25.71
CA MET A 402 3.56 -9.82 24.70
C MET A 402 2.97 -9.82 23.30
N LYS A 403 3.46 -8.93 22.43
CA LYS A 403 3.11 -8.95 21.01
C LYS A 403 3.67 -10.21 20.37
N LEU A 404 2.84 -10.97 19.67
CA LEU A 404 3.20 -12.20 18.96
C LEU A 404 3.76 -11.94 17.56
#